data_AF-A0A7J2YGX6-F1
#
_entry.id   AF-A0A7J2YGX6-F1
#
_cell.length_a   1.000
_cell.length_b   1.000
_cell.length_c   1.000
_cell.angle_alpha   90.00
_cell.angle_beta   90.00
_cell.angle_gamma   90.00
#
_symmetry.space_group_name_H-M   'P 1'
#
loop_
_entity.id
_entity.type
_entity.pdbx_description
1 polymer ?
#
loop_
_entity_poly.entity_id
_entity_poly.type
_entity_poly.pdbx_seq_one_letter_code
_entity_poly.pdbx_strand_id
1 'polypeptide(L)'
;MAVIGVFRVIAECMGLKLKIPNGCWFSLFNSPYPSHRYSSAVDLYYPEGEGLMPIDEGVVLEIGKFECPVKRADASPFDYITLIKVDEDIVLKVLHVKPNVKPGEKLYLGDPIGKMIVSGFLSPWSNVHMHLEFRSLYDPYRALGGFRIDIRETVNLLSKPNKFENSFIVEEVCNGFMWLKPETIFGFQCGLMLMVYDKPFWVDGGIPHYNYGAILGFNGLGIVRYVDGTPLG
;
A
#
# COMPACT_ATOMS: atom_id res chain seq x y z
N MET A 1 0.35 21.52 12.75
CA MET A 1 -1.11 21.55 12.51
C MET A 1 -1.37 20.50 11.46
N ALA A 2 -2.00 19.38 11.82
CA ALA A 2 -2.40 18.38 10.84
C ALA A 2 -3.35 19.08 9.85
N VAL A 3 -2.99 19.08 8.56
CA VAL A 3 -3.95 19.45 7.53
C VAL A 3 -5.06 18.41 7.66
N ILE A 4 -6.23 18.83 8.13
CA ILE A 4 -7.45 18.03 8.04
C ILE A 4 -7.74 17.91 6.55
N GLY A 5 -7.07 16.96 5.91
CA GLY A 5 -7.24 16.66 4.51
C GLY A 5 -8.60 16.03 4.31
N VAL A 6 -9.24 16.32 3.18
CA VAL A 6 -10.38 15.51 2.74
C VAL A 6 -9.87 14.08 2.56
N PHE A 7 -10.49 13.13 3.27
CA PHE A 7 -10.20 11.70 3.15
C PHE A 7 -11.04 11.09 2.04
N ARG A 8 -10.46 10.09 1.35
CA ARG A 8 -11.17 9.23 0.39
C ARG A 8 -11.12 7.78 0.85
N VAL A 9 -12.21 7.06 0.61
CA VAL A 9 -12.25 5.60 0.82
C VAL A 9 -11.53 4.95 -0.35
N ILE A 10 -10.59 4.06 -0.06
CA ILE A 10 -9.83 3.32 -1.09
C ILE A 10 -10.17 1.84 -1.10
N ALA A 11 -10.63 1.30 0.03
CA ALA A 11 -10.98 -0.11 0.14
C ALA A 11 -11.91 -0.34 1.34
N GLU A 12 -12.47 -1.54 1.43
CA GLU A 12 -13.26 -1.99 2.56
C GLU A 12 -12.77 -3.36 3.05
N CYS A 13 -12.82 -3.63 4.35
CA CYS A 13 -12.54 -4.95 4.89
C CYS A 13 -13.48 -5.20 6.07
N MET A 14 -14.28 -6.27 6.01
CA MET A 14 -15.22 -6.64 7.08
C MET A 14 -16.15 -5.47 7.51
N GLY A 15 -16.61 -4.66 6.55
CA GLY A 15 -17.45 -3.47 6.82
C GLY A 15 -16.68 -2.22 7.27
N LEU A 16 -15.39 -2.32 7.55
CA LEU A 16 -14.53 -1.19 7.89
C LEU A 16 -14.00 -0.52 6.62
N LYS A 17 -14.18 0.80 6.50
CA LYS A 17 -13.74 1.58 5.35
C LYS A 17 -12.33 2.10 5.56
N LEU A 18 -11.41 1.67 4.71
CA LEU A 18 -10.04 2.16 4.67
C LEU A 18 -9.98 3.52 3.96
N LYS A 19 -9.46 4.52 4.66
CA LYS A 19 -9.44 5.92 4.22
C LYS A 19 -8.02 6.48 4.25
N ILE A 20 -7.69 7.28 3.24
CA ILE A 20 -6.43 8.03 3.19
C ILE A 20 -6.69 9.50 2.85
N PRO A 21 -5.81 10.43 3.27
CA PRO A 21 -5.86 11.80 2.80
C PRO A 21 -5.72 11.87 1.27
N ASN A 22 -6.40 12.83 0.66
CA ASN A 22 -6.14 13.16 -0.74
C ASN A 22 -4.66 13.54 -0.94
N GLY A 23 -4.09 13.10 -2.06
CA GLY A 23 -2.67 13.30 -2.36
C GLY A 23 -1.73 12.21 -1.82
N CYS A 24 -2.20 11.32 -0.95
CA CYS A 24 -1.43 10.13 -0.58
C CYS A 24 -1.54 9.05 -1.66
N TRP A 25 -0.47 8.26 -1.81
CA TRP A 25 -0.42 7.10 -2.69
C TRP A 25 -0.55 5.81 -1.89
N PHE A 26 -0.93 4.74 -2.58
CA PHE A 26 -1.00 3.40 -1.98
C PHE A 26 -0.80 2.33 -3.05
N SER A 27 -0.47 1.12 -2.60
CA SER A 27 -0.46 -0.09 -3.44
C SER A 27 -0.94 -1.30 -2.64
N LEU A 28 -1.64 -2.21 -3.31
CA LEU A 28 -2.23 -3.43 -2.74
C LEU A 28 -1.43 -4.69 -3.10
N PHE A 29 -0.67 -4.67 -4.20
CA PHE A 29 -0.07 -5.84 -4.83
C PHE A 29 1.42 -5.67 -5.16
N ASN A 30 2.03 -4.50 -4.91
CA ASN A 30 3.45 -4.25 -5.20
C ASN A 30 4.37 -4.43 -3.99
N SER A 31 4.41 -5.66 -3.48
CA SER A 31 5.26 -6.01 -2.34
C SER A 31 5.61 -7.49 -2.38
N PRO A 32 6.78 -7.92 -1.86
CA PRO A 32 7.11 -9.34 -1.81
C PRO A 32 6.32 -10.08 -0.72
N TYR A 33 5.61 -9.35 0.16
CA TYR A 33 4.93 -9.91 1.31
C TYR A 33 3.74 -10.77 0.84
N PRO A 34 3.57 -11.99 1.35
CA PRO A 34 2.50 -12.88 0.91
C PRO A 34 1.10 -12.27 1.03
N SER A 35 0.87 -11.42 2.04
CA SER A 35 -0.42 -10.76 2.27
C SER A 35 -0.89 -9.90 1.08
N HIS A 36 0.02 -9.29 0.33
CA HIS A 36 -0.33 -8.58 -0.89
C HIS A 36 -0.84 -9.52 -1.99
N ARG A 37 -0.26 -10.72 -2.14
CA ARG A 37 -0.74 -11.73 -3.10
C ARG A 37 -2.17 -12.19 -2.81
N TYR A 38 -2.58 -12.14 -1.54
CA TYR A 38 -3.91 -12.53 -1.08
C TYR A 38 -4.88 -11.36 -1.00
N SER A 39 -4.50 -10.16 -1.46
CA SER A 39 -5.30 -8.94 -1.32
C SER A 39 -5.67 -8.68 0.15
N SER A 40 -4.75 -8.93 1.08
CA SER A 40 -4.97 -8.79 2.53
C SER A 40 -4.04 -7.78 3.18
N ALA A 41 -3.35 -6.97 2.37
CA ALA A 41 -2.46 -5.90 2.81
C ALA A 41 -2.54 -4.70 1.87
N VAL A 42 -2.11 -3.57 2.39
CA VAL A 42 -1.95 -2.32 1.63
C VAL A 42 -0.75 -1.56 2.16
N ASP A 43 0.07 -1.06 1.24
CA ASP A 43 1.17 -0.15 1.55
C ASP A 43 0.69 1.28 1.31
N LEU A 44 0.81 2.12 2.35
CA LEU A 44 0.33 3.51 2.37
C LEU A 44 1.52 4.46 2.40
N TYR A 45 1.60 5.35 1.40
CA TYR A 45 2.69 6.30 1.23
C TYR A 45 2.19 7.70 1.62
N TYR A 46 2.61 8.16 2.80
CA TYR A 46 2.33 9.51 3.29
C TYR A 46 3.49 10.45 2.94
N PRO A 47 3.28 11.51 2.12
CA PRO A 47 4.36 12.39 1.68
C PRO A 47 5.16 13.02 2.83
N GLU A 48 4.50 13.35 3.94
CA GLU A 48 5.11 13.96 5.12
C GLU A 48 5.90 12.98 6.00
N GLY A 49 5.90 11.68 5.66
CA GLY A 49 6.63 10.66 6.42
C GLY A 49 5.96 10.26 7.74
N GLU A 50 4.74 10.72 8.03
CA GLU A 50 3.97 10.39 9.23
C GLU A 50 2.82 9.43 8.87
N GLY A 51 2.83 8.25 9.47
CA GLY A 51 1.76 7.26 9.32
C GLY A 51 0.53 7.69 10.11
N LEU A 52 -0.63 7.69 9.47
CA LEU A 52 -1.89 8.17 10.04
C LEU A 52 -2.89 7.02 10.21
N MET A 53 -3.74 7.12 11.23
CA MET A 53 -4.84 6.19 11.45
C MET A 53 -5.79 6.21 10.25
N PRO A 54 -5.97 5.09 9.52
CA PRO A 54 -6.71 5.09 8.25
C PRO A 54 -8.15 4.57 8.39
N ILE A 55 -8.61 4.31 9.62
CA ILE A 55 -9.98 3.87 9.97
C ILE A 55 -10.59 4.89 10.94
N ASP A 56 -11.91 4.90 11.07
CA ASP A 56 -12.66 5.91 11.83
C ASP A 56 -12.23 6.03 13.29
N GLU A 57 -12.03 4.91 13.98
CA GLU A 57 -11.45 4.89 15.31
C GLU A 57 -10.81 3.53 15.62
N GLY A 58 -9.98 3.51 16.67
CA GLY A 58 -9.40 2.29 17.20
C GLY A 58 -8.65 2.53 18.51
N VAL A 59 -8.25 1.44 19.16
CA VAL A 59 -7.47 1.49 20.41
C VAL A 59 -6.18 0.71 20.22
N VAL A 60 -5.04 1.34 20.51
CA VAL A 60 -3.73 0.68 20.43
C VAL A 60 -3.69 -0.43 21.48
N LEU A 61 -3.50 -1.67 21.04
CA LEU A 61 -3.39 -2.83 21.92
C LEU A 61 -1.96 -3.07 22.35
N GLU A 62 -1.05 -3.07 21.38
CA GLU A 62 0.33 -3.50 21.59
C GLU A 62 1.27 -2.80 20.61
N ILE A 63 2.49 -2.56 21.08
CA ILE A 63 3.61 -2.10 20.28
C ILE A 63 4.77 -3.07 20.51
N GLY A 64 5.26 -3.67 19.43
CA GLY A 64 6.46 -4.49 19.41
C GLY A 64 7.58 -3.79 18.65
N LYS A 65 8.81 -3.97 19.13
CA LYS A 65 10.04 -3.57 18.44
C LYS A 65 10.90 -4.81 18.24
N PHE A 66 11.39 -5.02 17.02
CA PHE A 66 12.18 -6.21 16.69
C PHE A 66 13.32 -5.88 15.74
N GLU A 67 14.37 -6.70 15.76
CA GLU A 67 15.49 -6.58 14.83
C GLU A 67 15.07 -7.00 13.42
N CYS A 68 15.64 -6.34 12.42
CA CYS A 68 15.37 -6.64 11.02
C CYS A 68 16.67 -6.74 10.21
N PRO A 69 16.66 -7.44 9.06
CA PRO A 69 17.82 -7.49 8.16
C PRO A 69 18.25 -6.10 7.72
N VAL A 70 19.48 -5.89 7.29
CA VAL A 70 19.93 -4.59 6.75
C VAL A 70 20.12 -4.72 5.24
N LYS A 71 19.03 -4.59 4.47
CA LYS A 71 19.09 -4.64 2.99
C LYS A 71 19.59 -3.34 2.36
N ARG A 72 19.50 -2.23 3.09
CA ARG A 72 19.93 -0.89 2.64
C ARG A 72 20.85 -0.28 3.68
N ALA A 73 21.81 0.53 3.24
CA ALA A 73 22.76 1.20 4.12
C ALA A 73 22.10 2.25 5.04
N ASP A 74 20.97 2.83 4.61
CA ASP A 74 20.19 3.83 5.34
C ASP A 74 19.05 3.23 6.18
N ALA A 75 18.94 1.89 6.23
CA ALA A 75 17.90 1.23 6.99
C ALA A 75 18.12 1.31 8.51
N SER A 76 17.01 1.43 9.24
CA SER A 76 16.99 1.20 10.68
C SER A 76 17.32 -0.28 10.96
N PRO A 77 18.14 -0.60 11.99
CA PRO A 77 18.38 -1.98 12.41
C PRO A 77 17.16 -2.61 13.09
N PHE A 78 16.15 -1.80 13.42
CA PHE A 78 14.90 -2.24 14.03
C PHE A 78 13.70 -1.86 13.19
N ASP A 79 12.68 -2.71 13.26
CA ASP A 79 11.34 -2.45 12.77
C ASP A 79 10.34 -2.54 13.93
N TYR A 80 9.10 -2.15 13.64
CA TYR A 80 8.04 -2.04 14.64
C TYR A 80 6.78 -2.70 14.13
N ILE A 81 6.03 -3.26 15.06
CA ILE A 81 4.65 -3.70 14.85
C ILE A 81 3.76 -2.94 15.82
N THR A 82 2.70 -2.33 15.32
CA THR A 82 1.66 -1.72 16.15
C THR A 82 0.35 -2.42 15.85
N LEU A 83 -0.30 -2.95 16.89
CA LEU A 83 -1.61 -3.57 16.80
C LEU A 83 -2.67 -2.60 17.31
N ILE A 84 -3.68 -2.31 16.49
CA ILE A 84 -4.76 -1.38 16.83
C ILE A 84 -6.08 -2.11 16.70
N LYS A 85 -6.83 -2.28 17.80
CA LYS A 85 -8.17 -2.85 17.78
C LYS A 85 -9.15 -1.87 17.14
N VAL A 86 -9.84 -2.31 16.10
CA VAL A 86 -10.79 -1.48 15.32
C VAL A 86 -12.21 -2.05 15.33
N ASP A 87 -12.38 -3.30 15.75
CA ASP A 87 -13.67 -3.95 15.98
C ASP A 87 -13.50 -5.00 17.10
N GLU A 88 -14.57 -5.71 17.48
CA GLU A 88 -14.58 -6.75 18.53
C GLU A 88 -13.46 -7.78 18.34
N ASP A 89 -13.34 -8.31 17.12
CA ASP A 89 -12.39 -9.39 16.75
C ASP A 89 -11.39 -8.97 15.66
N ILE A 90 -11.32 -7.68 15.31
CA ILE A 90 -10.48 -7.18 14.22
C ILE A 90 -9.44 -6.20 14.75
N VAL A 91 -8.20 -6.42 14.32
CA VAL A 91 -7.08 -5.51 14.56
C VAL A 91 -6.45 -5.08 13.24
N LEU A 92 -5.94 -3.86 13.22
CA LEU A 92 -4.96 -3.42 12.25
C LEU A 92 -3.57 -3.84 12.73
N LYS A 93 -2.82 -4.51 11.86
CA LYS A 93 -1.38 -4.72 12.02
C LYS A 93 -0.65 -3.69 11.17
N VAL A 94 0.08 -2.80 11.83
CA VAL A 94 0.87 -1.73 11.20
C VAL A 94 2.35 -2.07 11.32
N LEU A 95 3.08 -2.07 10.20
CA LEU A 95 4.53 -2.22 10.13
C LEU A 95 5.20 -0.99 9.54
N HIS A 96 6.54 -0.89 9.70
CA HIS A 96 7.39 0.15 9.09
C HIS A 96 7.11 1.57 9.62
N VAL A 97 6.49 1.67 10.79
CA VAL A 97 6.19 2.93 11.48
C VAL A 97 6.77 2.86 12.88
N LYS A 98 7.70 3.76 13.21
CA LYS A 98 8.15 3.96 14.59
C LYS A 98 7.03 4.69 15.34
N PRO A 99 6.34 4.04 16.29
CA PRO A 99 5.14 4.61 16.90
C PRO A 99 5.47 5.78 17.82
N ASN A 100 4.57 6.77 17.86
CA ASN A 100 4.56 7.87 18.85
C ASN A 100 3.38 7.75 19.84
N VAL A 101 2.55 6.71 19.68
CA VAL A 101 1.39 6.36 20.53
C VAL A 101 1.75 5.33 21.60
N LYS A 102 0.82 5.05 22.52
CA LYS A 102 0.98 4.06 23.61
C LYS A 102 -0.16 3.03 23.65
N PRO A 103 0.07 1.82 24.17
CA PRO A 103 -1.02 0.89 24.46
C PRO A 103 -2.10 1.52 25.34
N GLY A 104 -3.37 1.28 24.99
CA GLY A 104 -4.56 1.87 25.60
C GLY A 104 -4.97 3.23 25.01
N GLU A 105 -4.16 3.83 24.15
CA GLU A 105 -4.48 5.10 23.49
C GLU A 105 -5.57 4.90 22.44
N LYS A 106 -6.57 5.79 22.44
CA LYS A 106 -7.64 5.82 21.45
C LYS A 106 -7.24 6.77 20.33
N LEU A 107 -7.32 6.29 19.09
CA LEU A 107 -7.03 7.02 17.87
C LEU A 107 -8.30 7.19 17.05
N TYR A 108 -8.37 8.29 16.32
CA TYR A 108 -9.41 8.61 15.34
C TYR A 108 -8.80 8.75 13.95
N LEU A 109 -9.63 8.71 12.91
CA LEU A 109 -9.20 8.91 11.53
C LEU A 109 -8.28 10.13 11.38
N GLY A 110 -7.08 9.89 10.84
CA GLY A 110 -6.10 10.94 10.61
C GLY A 110 -5.18 11.25 11.79
N ASP A 111 -5.41 10.67 12.97
CA ASP A 111 -4.48 10.82 14.09
C ASP A 111 -3.13 10.17 13.74
N PRO A 112 -2.00 10.78 14.14
CA PRO A 112 -0.69 10.23 13.87
C PRO A 112 -0.45 8.96 14.69
N ILE A 113 -0.05 7.88 14.02
CA ILE A 113 0.42 6.63 14.65
C ILE A 113 1.92 6.72 14.96
N GLY A 114 2.68 7.40 14.09
CA GLY A 114 4.11 7.57 14.25
C GLY A 114 4.84 7.89 12.95
N LYS A 115 6.17 7.96 13.04
CA LYS A 115 7.02 8.28 11.90
C LYS A 115 7.33 7.04 11.08
N MET A 116 7.06 7.06 9.78
CA MET A 116 7.48 5.99 8.87
C MET A 116 9.01 5.91 8.82
N ILE A 117 9.53 4.68 8.76
CA ILE A 117 10.98 4.43 8.79
C ILE A 117 11.43 3.69 7.54
N VAL A 118 12.71 3.85 7.20
CA VAL A 118 13.37 2.94 6.27
C VAL A 118 13.57 1.62 7.00
N SER A 119 12.60 0.72 6.92
CA SER A 119 12.72 -0.62 7.47
C SER A 119 13.82 -1.41 6.75
N GLY A 120 14.54 -2.22 7.50
CA GLY A 120 15.53 -3.14 6.99
C GLY A 120 15.01 -4.20 6.02
N PHE A 121 13.69 -4.44 6.01
CA PHE A 121 13.06 -5.32 5.03
C PHE A 121 12.86 -4.68 3.65
N LEU A 122 12.88 -3.35 3.55
CA LEU A 122 12.66 -2.62 2.32
C LEU A 122 13.81 -2.83 1.33
N SER A 123 13.45 -3.13 0.08
CA SER A 123 14.42 -3.19 -1.01
C SER A 123 14.89 -1.78 -1.39
N PRO A 124 16.04 -1.64 -2.09
CA PRO A 124 16.53 -0.34 -2.55
C PRO A 124 15.53 0.45 -3.41
N TRP A 125 14.66 -0.24 -4.16
CA TRP A 125 13.63 0.36 -5.01
C TRP A 125 12.29 0.59 -4.28
N SER A 126 12.20 0.30 -2.99
CA SER A 126 10.99 0.50 -2.19
C SER A 126 11.03 1.85 -1.49
N ASN A 127 10.06 2.71 -1.78
CA ASN A 127 9.89 3.95 -1.03
C ASN A 127 9.40 3.68 0.40
N VAL A 128 9.65 4.60 1.33
CA VAL A 128 9.16 4.51 2.71
C VAL A 128 7.64 4.54 2.73
N HIS A 129 7.02 3.59 3.43
CA HIS A 129 5.57 3.44 3.54
C HIS A 129 5.16 2.82 4.87
N MET A 130 3.88 2.93 5.19
CA MET A 130 3.22 2.19 6.26
C MET A 130 2.56 0.96 5.65
N HIS A 131 2.99 -0.22 6.07
CA HIS A 131 2.35 -1.48 5.66
C HIS A 131 1.23 -1.81 6.64
N LEU A 132 0.04 -2.11 6.10
CA LEU A 132 -1.18 -2.30 6.88
C LEU A 132 -1.89 -3.60 6.49
N GLU A 133 -2.25 -4.41 7.49
CA GLU A 133 -3.10 -5.60 7.33
C GLU A 133 -4.31 -5.55 8.28
N PHE A 134 -5.45 -6.06 7.82
CA PHE A 134 -6.58 -6.39 8.70
C PHE A 134 -6.43 -7.83 9.17
N ARG A 135 -6.44 -8.04 10.49
CA ARG A 135 -6.14 -9.33 11.12
C ARG A 135 -7.18 -9.68 12.16
N SER A 136 -7.35 -10.98 12.40
CA SER A 136 -8.09 -11.46 13.56
C SER A 136 -7.33 -11.12 14.84
N LEU A 137 -8.04 -10.68 15.88
CA LEU A 137 -7.48 -10.46 17.22
C LEU A 137 -6.83 -11.74 17.79
N TYR A 138 -7.28 -12.92 17.36
CA TYR A 138 -6.78 -14.22 17.82
C TYR A 138 -5.57 -14.73 17.03
N ASP A 139 -5.21 -14.07 15.92
CA ASP A 139 -4.00 -14.35 15.15
C ASP A 139 -3.43 -13.05 14.57
N PRO A 140 -2.94 -12.09 15.38
CA PRO A 140 -2.58 -10.79 14.85
C PRO A 140 -1.18 -10.76 14.23
N TYR A 141 -0.26 -11.65 14.63
CA TYR A 141 1.18 -11.53 14.28
C TYR A 141 1.60 -12.23 12.98
N ARG A 142 0.97 -13.35 12.61
CA ARG A 142 1.45 -14.19 11.50
C ARG A 142 1.48 -13.44 10.17
N ALA A 143 2.35 -13.90 9.27
CA ALA A 143 2.50 -13.32 7.93
C ALA A 143 1.38 -13.72 6.94
N LEU A 144 0.54 -14.69 7.31
CA LEU A 144 -0.53 -15.25 6.47
C LEU A 144 -1.85 -15.27 7.24
N GLY A 145 -2.97 -15.28 6.51
CA GLY A 145 -4.32 -15.38 7.07
C GLY A 145 -4.99 -14.02 7.35
N GLY A 146 -4.51 -12.95 6.70
CA GLY A 146 -5.14 -11.64 6.83
C GLY A 146 -6.52 -11.65 6.18
N PHE A 147 -7.41 -10.79 6.66
CA PHE A 147 -8.72 -10.63 6.03
C PHE A 147 -8.54 -10.03 4.64
N ARG A 148 -9.28 -10.59 3.67
CA ARG A 148 -9.26 -10.10 2.30
C ARG A 148 -9.91 -8.73 2.24
N ILE A 149 -9.16 -7.78 1.72
CA ILE A 149 -9.56 -6.41 1.43
C ILE A 149 -10.36 -6.41 0.13
N ASP A 150 -11.54 -5.79 0.17
CA ASP A 150 -12.37 -5.47 -0.97
C ASP A 150 -11.87 -4.17 -1.63
N ILE A 151 -11.41 -4.30 -2.87
CA ILE A 151 -10.77 -3.24 -3.64
C ILE A 151 -11.74 -2.54 -4.62
N ARG A 152 -13.04 -2.80 -4.54
CA ARG A 152 -14.05 -2.19 -5.44
C ARG A 152 -13.95 -0.67 -5.44
N GLU A 153 -13.75 -0.05 -4.28
CA GLU A 153 -13.56 1.40 -4.18
C GLU A 153 -12.33 1.88 -4.96
N THR A 154 -11.19 1.19 -4.84
CA THR A 154 -10.00 1.47 -5.67
C THR A 154 -10.32 1.37 -7.15
N VAL A 155 -11.00 0.30 -7.58
CA VAL A 155 -11.36 0.10 -8.99
C VAL A 155 -12.28 1.20 -9.51
N ASN A 156 -13.22 1.68 -8.68
CA ASN A 156 -14.13 2.77 -9.02
C ASN A 156 -13.43 4.13 -9.13
N LEU A 157 -12.35 4.34 -8.36
CA LEU A 157 -11.55 5.56 -8.42
C LEU A 157 -10.71 5.65 -9.70
N LEU A 158 -10.31 4.51 -10.29
CA LEU A 158 -9.39 4.49 -11.42
C LEU A 158 -9.98 5.19 -12.65
N SER A 159 -9.14 6.04 -13.24
CA SER A 159 -9.37 6.51 -14.61
C SER A 159 -9.41 5.30 -15.56
N LYS A 160 -10.40 5.24 -16.45
CA LYS A 160 -10.44 4.19 -17.48
C LYS A 160 -9.46 4.57 -18.60
N PRO A 161 -8.38 3.79 -18.81
CA PRO A 161 -7.49 4.08 -19.92
C PRO A 161 -8.21 3.76 -21.23
N ASN A 162 -8.24 4.71 -22.16
CA ASN A 162 -8.86 4.54 -23.48
C ASN A 162 -7.83 4.37 -24.60
N LYS A 163 -6.57 4.72 -24.32
CA LYS A 163 -5.44 4.63 -25.24
C LYS A 163 -4.22 4.20 -24.44
N PHE A 164 -3.41 3.31 -25.01
CA PHE A 164 -2.12 2.97 -24.42
C PHE A 164 -1.17 4.16 -24.47
N GLU A 165 -0.59 4.51 -23.33
CA GLU A 165 0.42 5.55 -23.20
C GLU A 165 1.75 4.92 -22.77
N ASN A 166 2.80 5.20 -23.54
CA ASN A 166 4.17 4.77 -23.29
C ASN A 166 5.14 5.95 -23.14
N SER A 167 4.61 7.17 -23.07
CA SER A 167 5.37 8.40 -22.81
C SER A 167 5.09 8.86 -21.40
N PHE A 168 6.15 9.16 -20.65
CA PHE A 168 6.07 9.55 -19.26
C PHE A 168 7.01 10.73 -18.99
N ILE A 169 6.53 11.64 -18.15
CA ILE A 169 7.35 12.66 -17.52
C ILE A 169 8.01 12.05 -16.29
N VAL A 170 9.33 12.22 -16.17
CA VAL A 170 10.06 11.91 -14.95
C VAL A 170 9.75 13.01 -13.94
N GLU A 171 8.93 12.71 -12.94
CA GLU A 171 8.60 13.65 -11.87
C GLU A 171 9.75 13.74 -10.85
N GLU A 172 10.36 12.59 -10.53
CA GLU A 172 11.44 12.51 -9.56
C GLU A 172 12.39 11.34 -9.88
N VAL A 173 13.69 11.56 -9.69
CA VAL A 173 14.72 10.52 -9.73
C VAL A 173 15.15 10.22 -8.31
N CYS A 174 14.78 9.04 -7.80
CA CYS A 174 15.12 8.58 -6.47
C CYS A 174 16.32 7.61 -6.51
N ASN A 175 16.88 7.29 -5.35
CA ASN A 175 17.90 6.25 -5.27
C ASN A 175 17.27 4.87 -5.48
N GLY A 176 17.45 4.29 -6.67
CA GLY A 176 16.97 2.93 -7.01
C GLY A 176 15.65 2.84 -7.76
N PHE A 177 14.94 3.95 -7.98
CA PHE A 177 13.72 4.00 -8.79
C PHE A 177 13.43 5.43 -9.29
N MET A 178 12.46 5.58 -10.20
CA MET A 178 11.99 6.87 -10.70
C MET A 178 10.48 6.94 -10.59
N TRP A 179 9.95 8.10 -10.21
CA TRP A 179 8.52 8.39 -10.32
C TRP A 179 8.20 8.88 -11.72
N LEU A 180 7.30 8.16 -12.37
CA LEU A 180 6.86 8.45 -13.73
C LEU A 180 5.40 8.88 -13.71
N LYS A 181 5.10 9.95 -14.45
CA LYS A 181 3.74 10.45 -14.64
C LYS A 181 3.35 10.35 -16.11
N PRO A 182 2.20 9.75 -16.45
CA PRO A 182 1.71 9.73 -17.82
C PRO A 182 1.50 11.17 -18.35
N GLU A 183 1.86 11.43 -19.60
CA GLU A 183 1.77 12.78 -20.20
C GLU A 183 0.33 13.24 -20.46
N THR A 184 -0.56 12.32 -20.85
CA THR A 184 -1.86 12.67 -21.43
C THR A 184 -3.08 12.17 -20.65
N ILE A 185 -2.87 11.35 -19.61
CA ILE A 185 -3.97 10.77 -18.83
C ILE A 185 -4.22 11.53 -17.52
N PHE A 186 -5.47 11.93 -17.30
CA PHE A 186 -5.95 12.60 -16.09
C PHE A 186 -6.80 11.67 -15.22
N GLY A 187 -6.84 11.92 -13.91
CA GLY A 187 -7.62 11.15 -12.94
C GLY A 187 -6.75 10.42 -11.92
N PHE A 188 -7.30 9.41 -11.24
CA PHE A 188 -6.53 8.53 -10.36
C PHE A 188 -5.93 7.38 -11.18
N GLN A 189 -4.63 7.16 -11.04
CA GLN A 189 -3.88 6.05 -11.64
C GLN A 189 -3.12 5.32 -10.53
N CYS A 190 -2.91 4.01 -10.71
CA CYS A 190 -2.22 3.18 -9.74
C CYS A 190 -0.84 2.67 -10.21
N GLY A 191 -0.35 3.11 -11.37
CA GLY A 191 0.95 2.68 -11.89
C GLY A 191 1.08 2.76 -13.40
N LEU A 192 1.81 1.80 -13.97
CA LEU A 192 2.01 1.66 -15.42
C LEU A 192 0.80 1.02 -16.10
N MET A 193 0.76 1.15 -17.43
CA MET A 193 -0.26 0.52 -18.26
C MET A 193 0.23 -0.81 -18.84
N LEU A 194 -0.68 -1.77 -18.98
CA LEU A 194 -0.49 -2.99 -19.75
C LEU A 194 -1.63 -3.18 -20.75
N MET A 195 -1.35 -3.91 -21.83
CA MET A 195 -2.35 -4.33 -22.80
C MET A 195 -2.84 -5.74 -22.47
N VAL A 196 -4.15 -5.92 -22.34
CA VAL A 196 -4.82 -7.21 -22.15
C VAL A 196 -5.92 -7.34 -23.19
N TYR A 197 -5.81 -8.32 -24.09
CA TYR A 197 -6.75 -8.51 -25.22
C TYR A 197 -7.02 -7.20 -25.98
N ASP A 198 -5.94 -6.51 -26.37
CA ASP A 198 -5.96 -5.23 -27.09
C ASP A 198 -6.66 -4.08 -26.36
N LYS A 199 -6.85 -4.20 -25.05
CA LYS A 199 -7.37 -3.13 -24.20
C LYS A 199 -6.36 -2.73 -23.14
N PRO A 200 -6.14 -1.43 -22.92
CA PRO A 200 -5.23 -0.99 -21.87
C PRO A 200 -5.88 -1.17 -20.49
N PHE A 201 -5.06 -1.46 -19.48
CA PHE A 201 -5.43 -1.51 -18.08
C PHE A 201 -4.29 -1.00 -17.20
N TRP A 202 -4.61 -0.56 -15.99
CA TRP A 202 -3.63 -0.16 -14.99
C TRP A 202 -3.09 -1.37 -14.22
N VAL A 203 -1.80 -1.35 -13.97
CA VAL A 203 -1.10 -2.25 -13.05
C VAL A 203 -0.98 -1.57 -11.71
N ASP A 204 -1.27 -2.30 -10.65
CA ASP A 204 -0.97 -1.83 -9.31
C ASP A 204 0.55 -1.85 -9.04
N GLY A 205 1.10 -0.68 -8.73
CA GLY A 205 2.47 -0.48 -8.25
C GLY A 205 3.59 -0.78 -9.26
N GLY A 206 3.40 -0.37 -10.52
CA GLY A 206 4.48 -0.29 -11.49
C GLY A 206 4.89 -1.64 -12.09
N ILE A 207 6.19 -1.86 -12.31
CA ILE A 207 6.70 -3.09 -12.96
C ILE A 207 6.55 -4.27 -11.98
N PRO A 208 5.89 -5.38 -12.36
CA PRO A 208 5.70 -6.58 -11.51
C PRO A 208 6.98 -7.40 -11.24
N HIS A 209 7.96 -6.81 -10.56
CA HIS A 209 9.30 -7.36 -10.37
C HIS A 209 9.39 -8.43 -9.24
N TYR A 210 8.28 -8.72 -8.55
CA TYR A 210 8.19 -9.80 -7.55
C TYR A 210 7.68 -11.13 -8.14
N ASN A 211 7.76 -11.31 -9.46
CA ASN A 211 7.21 -12.43 -10.23
C ASN A 211 5.68 -12.57 -10.09
N TYR A 212 5.00 -11.48 -9.77
CA TYR A 212 3.54 -11.35 -9.79
C TYR A 212 3.15 -9.87 -9.83
N GLY A 213 1.94 -9.58 -10.28
CA GLY A 213 1.31 -8.27 -10.19
C GLY A 213 -0.19 -8.38 -10.40
N ALA A 214 -0.91 -7.28 -10.18
CA ALA A 214 -2.36 -7.22 -10.35
C ALA A 214 -2.74 -6.17 -11.38
N ILE A 215 -3.69 -6.54 -12.24
CA ILE A 215 -4.34 -5.64 -13.19
C ILE A 215 -5.66 -5.21 -12.58
N LEU A 216 -5.84 -3.91 -12.34
CA LEU A 216 -7.03 -3.41 -11.68
C LEU A 216 -8.16 -3.17 -12.71
N GLY A 217 -9.38 -3.59 -12.37
CA GLY A 217 -10.55 -3.45 -13.23
C GLY A 217 -10.68 -4.51 -14.34
N PHE A 218 -9.78 -5.49 -14.39
CA PHE A 218 -9.87 -6.65 -15.28
C PHE A 218 -10.35 -7.89 -14.52
N ASN A 219 -11.31 -8.63 -15.08
CA ASN A 219 -11.78 -9.89 -14.51
C ASN A 219 -11.25 -11.07 -15.34
N GLY A 220 -10.13 -11.65 -14.91
CA GLY A 220 -9.53 -12.82 -15.55
C GLY A 220 -8.12 -13.11 -15.07
N LEU A 221 -7.61 -14.30 -15.40
CA LEU A 221 -6.21 -14.69 -15.21
C LEU A 221 -5.52 -14.74 -16.57
N GLY A 222 -4.27 -14.29 -16.65
CA GLY A 222 -3.50 -14.29 -17.89
C GLY A 222 -2.02 -14.08 -17.65
N ILE A 223 -1.22 -14.43 -18.66
CA ILE A 223 0.21 -14.11 -18.70
C ILE A 223 0.34 -12.66 -19.12
N VAL A 224 0.94 -11.86 -18.24
CA VAL A 224 1.32 -10.48 -18.58
C VAL A 224 2.49 -10.51 -19.55
N ARG A 225 2.48 -9.66 -20.57
CA ARG A 225 3.57 -9.52 -21.53
C ARG A 225 3.98 -8.05 -21.68
N TYR A 226 5.26 -7.81 -21.92
CA TYR A 226 5.77 -6.54 -22.42
C TYR A 226 5.21 -6.24 -23.82
N VAL A 227 5.36 -4.99 -24.28
CA VAL A 227 4.90 -4.54 -25.60
C VAL A 227 5.55 -5.33 -26.75
N ASP A 228 6.75 -5.86 -26.54
CA ASP A 228 7.45 -6.73 -27.48
C ASP A 228 6.97 -8.20 -27.46
N GLY A 229 5.99 -8.53 -26.61
CA GLY A 229 5.43 -9.88 -26.46
C GLY A 229 6.14 -10.77 -25.44
N THR A 230 7.24 -10.32 -24.84
CA THR A 230 7.98 -11.06 -23.82
C THR A 230 7.14 -11.23 -22.56
N PRO A 231 6.97 -12.44 -22.00
CA PRO A 231 6.30 -12.62 -20.71
C PRO A 231 6.96 -11.79 -19.61
N LEU A 232 6.12 -11.22 -18.75
CA LEU A 232 6.56 -10.50 -17.57
C LEU A 232 6.58 -11.51 -16.40
N GLY A 233 7.77 -11.95 -16.05
CA GLY A 233 8.03 -13.05 -15.09
C GLY A 233 9.04 -14.03 -15.65
#